data_AF-A0A2W4LL68-F1
#
_entry.id   AF-A0A2W4LL68-F1
#
_cell.length_a   1.000
_cell.length_b   1.000
_cell.length_c   1.000
_cell.angle_alpha   90.00
_cell.angle_beta   90.00
_cell.angle_gamma   90.00
#
_symmetry.space_group_name_H-M   'P 1'
#
loop_
_entity.id
_entity.type
_entity.pdbx_description
1 polymer ?
#
loop_
_entity_poly.entity_id
_entity_poly.type
_entity_poly.pdbx_seq_one_letter_code
_entity_poly.pdbx_strand_id
1 'polypeptide(L)' 'MKIHTGDRVTIYEPNAEPYEAEVLSIDPDAGELRIRAHMPYEATIRLRPGLRISPAPTVRRRGAHQ' A
#
# COMPACT_ATOMS: atom_id res chain seq x y z
N MET A 1 9.72 4.40 8.53
CA MET A 1 8.39 4.83 8.04
C MET A 1 7.35 3.88 8.60
N LYS A 2 6.29 4.37 9.24
CA LYS A 2 5.23 3.50 9.81
C LYS A 2 4.02 3.59 8.88
N ILE A 3 3.62 2.45 8.31
CA ILE A 3 2.42 2.30 7.49
C ILE A 3 1.29 1.87 8.44
N HIS A 4 0.08 2.40 8.23
CA HIS A 4 -1.10 2.08 9.01
C HIS A 4 -2.23 1.55 8.12
N THR A 5 -3.20 0.88 8.72
CA THR A 5 -4.47 0.55 8.06
C THR A 5 -5.15 1.82 7.56
N GLY A 6 -5.69 1.78 6.34
CA GLY A 6 -6.30 2.91 5.63
C GLY A 6 -5.31 3.75 4.83
N ASP A 7 -3.99 3.53 4.98
CA ASP A 7 -3.01 4.23 4.18
C ASP A 7 -3.07 3.73 2.73
N ARG A 8 -2.95 4.68 1.79
CA ARG A 8 -2.60 4.37 0.40
C ARG A 8 -1.09 4.24 0.29
N VAL A 9 -0.64 3.17 -0.35
CA VAL A 9 0.76 2.85 -0.55
C VAL A 9 1.05 2.54 -2.01
N THR A 10 2.26 2.84 -2.46
CA THR A 10 2.81 2.33 -3.72
C THR A 10 3.71 1.14 -3.40
N ILE A 11 3.42 0.01 -4.04
CA ILE A 11 4.13 -1.25 -3.87
C ILE A 11 5.07 -1.42 -5.05
N TYR A 12 6.33 -1.72 -4.74
CA TYR A 12 7.40 -1.99 -5.70
C TYR A 12 7.80 -3.45 -5.55
N GLU A 13 7.39 -4.28 -6.50
CA GLU A 13 7.81 -5.68 -6.57
C GLU A 13 8.97 -5.86 -7.54
N PRO A 14 9.90 -6.80 -7.28
CA PRO A 14 10.95 -7.15 -8.23
C PRO A 14 10.34 -7.62 -9.55
N ASN A 15 10.77 -7.01 -10.67
CA ASN A 15 10.32 -7.35 -12.02
C ASN A 15 8.85 -7.06 -12.34
N ALA A 16 8.15 -6.24 -11.56
CA ALA A 16 6.82 -5.76 -11.88
C ALA A 16 6.74 -4.24 -11.86
N GLU A 17 5.78 -3.67 -12.59
CA GLU A 17 5.49 -2.24 -12.49
C GLU A 17 4.92 -1.91 -11.11
N PRO A 18 5.30 -0.76 -10.52
CA PRO A 18 4.75 -0.35 -9.25
C PRO A 18 3.24 -0.10 -9.35
N TYR A 19 2.50 -0.45 -8.32
CA TYR A 19 1.05 -0.23 -8.26
C TYR A 19 0.64 0.39 -6.93
N GLU A 20 -0.48 1.13 -6.93
CA GLU A 20 -1.07 1.69 -5.72
C GLU A 20 -2.01 0.67 -5.07
N ALA A 21 -2.04 0.65 -3.74
CA ALA A 21 -2.97 -0.16 -2.99
C ALA A 21 -3.37 0.52 -1.67
N GLU A 22 -4.56 0.20 -1.17
CA GLU A 22 -5.02 0.58 0.16
C GLU A 22 -4.71 -0.54 1.15
N VAL A 23 -4.13 -0.21 2.32
CA VAL A 23 -3.85 -1.17 3.38
C VAL A 23 -5.12 -1.45 4.18
N LEU A 24 -5.58 -2.70 4.16
CA LEU A 24 -6.77 -3.15 4.89
C LEU A 24 -6.42 -3.69 6.28
N SER A 25 -5.30 -4.40 6.40
CA SER A 25 -4.80 -4.91 7.67
C SER A 25 -3.30 -5.19 7.63
N ILE A 26 -2.67 -5.16 8.80
CA ILE A 26 -1.25 -5.43 8.98
C ILE A 26 -1.12 -6.57 9.98
N ASP A 27 -0.49 -7.66 9.58
CA ASP A 27 -0.10 -8.76 10.46
C ASP A 27 1.43 -8.73 10.62
N PRO A 28 1.95 -8.16 11.72
CA PRO A 28 3.38 -8.08 11.95
C PRO A 28 4.02 -9.43 12.30
N ASP A 29 3.24 -10.36 12.86
CA ASP A 29 3.73 -11.68 13.29
C ASP A 29 3.90 -12.60 12.07
N ALA A 30 2.94 -12.56 11.14
CA ALA A 30 3.03 -13.25 9.85
C ALA A 30 3.91 -12.51 8.83
N GLY A 31 4.20 -11.22 9.07
CA GLY A 31 4.85 -10.36 8.09
C GLY A 31 3.99 -10.19 6.83
N GLU A 32 2.68 -10.02 7.00
CA GLU A 32 1.72 -9.94 5.89
C GLU A 32 0.95 -8.60 5.92
N LEU A 33 0.63 -8.08 4.73
CA LEU A 33 -0.29 -6.96 4.57
C LEU A 33 -1.45 -7.40 3.69
N ARG A 34 -2.67 -7.18 4.15
CA ARG A 34 -3.85 -7.31 3.30
C ARG A 34 -4.09 -5.97 2.64
N ILE A 35 -4.20 -5.97 1.32
CA ILE A 35 -4.28 -4.77 0.51
C ILE A 35 -5.40 -4.85 -0.51
N ARG A 36 -5.83 -3.70 -1.00
CA ARG A 36 -6.72 -3.57 -2.17
C ARG A 36 -6.00 -2.77 -3.25
N ALA A 37 -5.48 -3.46 -4.26
CA ALA A 37 -4.66 -2.86 -5.33
C ALA A 37 -5.50 -2.41 -6.55
N HIS A 38 -6.42 -3.26 -7.01
CA HIS A 38 -7.30 -2.96 -8.14
C HIS A 38 -8.69 -3.52 -7.83
N MET A 39 -9.71 -2.65 -7.70
CA MET A 39 -11.06 -3.11 -7.44
C MET A 39 -11.50 -4.12 -8.51
N PRO A 40 -12.13 -5.26 -8.15
CA PRO A 40 -12.57 -5.67 -6.81
C PRO A 40 -11.61 -6.63 -6.07
N TYR A 41 -10.36 -6.75 -6.49
CA TYR A 41 -9.44 -7.77 -5.96
C TYR A 41 -8.70 -7.27 -4.71
N GLU A 42 -8.92 -8.00 -3.61
CA GLU A 42 -8.08 -7.94 -2.42
C GLU A 42 -6.94 -8.95 -2.58
N ALA A 43 -5.74 -8.57 -2.15
CA ALA A 43 -4.57 -9.41 -2.16
C ALA A 43 -3.90 -9.39 -0.79
N THR A 44 -3.26 -10.50 -0.44
CA THR A 44 -2.34 -10.55 0.70
C THR A 44 -0.92 -10.55 0.16
N ILE A 45 -0.13 -9.56 0.57
CA ILE A 45 1.29 -9.50 0.24
C ILE A 45 2.12 -9.90 1.45
N ARG A 46 3.09 -10.79 1.24
CA ARG A 46 4.11 -11.14 2.23
C ARG A 46 5.26 -10.17 2.15
N LEU A 47 5.62 -9.59 3.29
CA LEU A 47 6.82 -8.79 3.46
C LEU A 47 8.04 -9.69 3.24
N ARG A 48 8.74 -9.46 2.13
CA ARG A 48 9.90 -10.24 1.70
C ARG A 48 11.06 -9.32 1.35
N PRO A 49 12.32 -9.79 1.44
CA PRO A 49 13.47 -9.02 0.97
C PRO A 49 13.28 -8.55 -0.48
N GLY A 50 13.48 -7.25 -0.72
CA GLY A 50 13.30 -6.63 -2.04
C GLY A 50 11.90 -6.06 -2.32
N LEU A 51 10.89 -6.42 -1.50
CA LEU A 51 9.61 -5.70 -1.53
C LEU A 51 9.79 -4.34 -0.87
N ARG A 52 9.48 -3.27 -1.60
CA ARG A 52 9.48 -1.91 -1.05
C ARG A 52 8.06 -1.36 -1.07
N ILE A 53 7.66 -0.76 0.03
CA ILE A 53 6.35 -0.11 0.19
C ILE A 53 6.61 1.33 0.59
N SER A 54 6.09 2.26 -0.19
CA SER A 54 6.15 3.70 0.10
C SER A 54 4.72 4.23 0.28
N PRO A 55 4.48 5.30 1.06
CA PRO A 55 3.17 5.91 1.11
C PRO A 55 2.92 6.46 -0.29
N ALA A 56 1.77 6.16 -0.87
CA ALA A 56 1.39 6.78 -2.13
C ALA A 56 1.43 8.29 -1.89
N PRO A 57 1.93 9.10 -2.84
CA PRO A 57 1.87 10.54 -2.71
C PRO A 57 0.41 10.88 -2.43
N THR A 58 0.13 11.32 -1.21
CA THR A 58 -1.20 11.83 -0.90
C THR A 58 -1.34 13.00 -1.84
N VAL A 59 -2.09 12.83 -2.93
CA VAL A 59 -2.57 13.96 -3.70
C VAL A 59 -3.48 14.67 -2.72
N ARG A 60 -2.90 15.55 -1.91
CA ARG A 60 -3.63 16.61 -1.25
C ARG A 60 -4.22 17.36 -2.43
N ARG A 61 -5.44 16.99 -2.83
CA ARG A 61 -6.33 17.95 -3.46
C ARG A 61 -6.41 19.07 -2.43
N ARG A 62 -5.57 20.10 -2.58
CA ARG A 62 -5.93 21.44 -2.15
C ARG A 62 -7.16 21.82 -2.99
N GLY A 63 -8.33 21.28 -2.63
CA GLY A 63 -9.56 22.05 -2.73
C GLY A 63 -9.49 22.99 -1.53
N ALA A 64 -8.92 24.17 -1.73
CA ALA A 64 -9.74 25.35 -1.95
C ALA A 64 -10.63 25.57 -0.72
N HIS A 65 -10.06 26.23 0.29
CA HIS A 65 -10.82 27.21 1.06
C HIS A 65 -11.53 28.12 0.05
N GLN A 66 -12.85 28.09 0.03
CA GLN A 66 -13.71 29.26 -0.14
C GLN A 66 -14.95 29.06 0.74
#